data_AF-A0A437PH89-F1
#
_entry.id   AF-A0A437PH89-F1
#
_cell.length_a   1.000
_cell.length_b   1.000
_cell.length_c   1.000
_cell.angle_alpha   90.00
_cell.angle_beta   90.00
_cell.angle_gamma   90.00
#
_symmetry.space_group_name_H-M   'P 1'
#
loop_
_entity.id
_entity.type
_entity.pdbx_description
1 polymer ?
#
loop_
_entity_poly.entity_id
_entity_poly.type
_entity_poly.pdbx_seq_one_letter_code
_entity_poly.pdbx_strand_id
1 'polypeptide(L)'
;MNLAELFRARRRYERTEVALPGRALFRDGQNVPCIIHDLSENGKEKGCGMRVELIGHRGRVPEEFVVHIPSLDRMIRYRPSWERNLSEEQPETAATKP
;
A
#
# COMPACT_ATOMS: atom_id res chain seq x y z
N MET A 1 18.69 -14.71 -9.85
CA MET A 1 17.43 -14.02 -9.50
C MET A 1 17.74 -13.04 -8.39
N ASN A 2 17.52 -11.75 -8.59
CA ASN A 2 17.83 -10.71 -7.60
C ASN A 2 16.67 -10.50 -6.62
N LEU A 3 16.90 -9.82 -5.49
CA LEU A 3 15.87 -9.57 -4.47
C LEU A 3 14.63 -8.86 -5.02
N ALA A 4 14.80 -7.94 -5.97
CA ALA A 4 13.68 -7.21 -6.58
C ALA A 4 12.76 -8.14 -7.39
N GLU A 5 13.32 -9.15 -8.06
CA GLU A 5 12.57 -10.18 -8.79
C GLU A 5 11.79 -11.09 -7.82
N LEU A 6 12.38 -11.47 -6.69
CA LEU A 6 11.69 -12.24 -5.64
C LEU A 6 10.51 -11.48 -5.03
N PHE A 7 10.66 -10.18 -4.77
CA PHE A 7 9.56 -9.35 -4.26
C PHE A 7 8.47 -9.09 -5.30
N ARG A 8 8.81 -8.99 -6.59
CA ARG A 8 7.83 -8.92 -7.68
C ARG A 8 7.07 -10.24 -7.82
N ALA A 9 7.76 -11.38 -7.75
CA ALA A 9 7.16 -12.72 -7.86
C ALA A 9 6.18 -13.06 -6.73
N ARG A 10 6.33 -12.45 -5.55
CA ARG A 10 5.37 -12.59 -4.42
C ARG A 10 4.07 -11.80 -4.61
N ARG A 11 4.00 -10.88 -5.57
CA ARG A 11 2.80 -10.07 -5.79
C ARG A 11 1.80 -10.86 -6.60
N ARG A 12 0.57 -10.92 -6.10
CA ARG A 12 -0.55 -11.59 -6.78
C ARG A 12 -0.96 -10.90 -8.09
N TYR A 13 -0.60 -9.63 -8.26
CA TYR A 13 -0.95 -8.82 -9.42
C TYR A 13 0.22 -7.92 -9.82
N GLU A 14 0.37 -7.73 -11.13
CA GLU A 14 1.28 -6.74 -11.70
C GLU A 14 0.86 -5.33 -11.30
N ARG A 15 1.83 -4.42 -11.16
CA ARG A 15 1.60 -3.01 -10.85
C ARG A 15 2.23 -2.15 -11.93
N THR A 16 1.46 -1.20 -12.42
CA THR A 16 1.92 -0.19 -13.36
C THR A 16 2.38 1.02 -12.57
N GLU A 17 3.59 1.52 -12.87
CA GLU A 17 4.03 2.80 -12.32
C GLU A 17 3.23 3.94 -12.92
N VAL A 18 2.76 4.84 -12.06
CA VAL A 18 1.90 5.97 -12.41
C VAL A 18 2.27 7.16 -11.53
N ALA A 19 1.80 8.36 -11.91
CA ALA A 19 1.90 9.55 -11.06
C ALA A 19 0.55 10.25 -11.07
N LEU A 20 -0.45 9.63 -10.41
CA LEU A 20 -1.83 10.13 -10.42
C LEU A 20 -2.08 10.97 -9.17
N PRO A 21 -2.65 12.18 -9.31
CA PRO A 21 -3.12 12.95 -8.17
C PRO A 21 -4.38 12.32 -7.58
N GLY A 22 -4.50 12.36 -6.26
CA GLY A 22 -5.65 11.86 -5.53
C GLY A 22 -5.88 12.59 -4.21
N ARG A 23 -6.86 12.09 -3.47
CA ARG A 23 -7.19 12.58 -2.13
C ARG A 23 -7.39 11.41 -1.17
N ALA A 24 -6.67 11.41 -0.05
CA ALA A 24 -6.87 10.49 1.04
C ALA A 24 -7.91 11.05 2.02
N LEU A 25 -8.98 10.29 2.25
CA LEU A 25 -10.09 10.62 3.13
C LEU A 25 -9.98 9.76 4.39
N PHE A 26 -9.65 10.41 5.50
CA PHE A 26 -9.53 9.76 6.80
C PHE A 26 -10.89 9.72 7.50
N ARG A 27 -11.04 8.81 8.47
CA ARG A 27 -12.30 8.63 9.21
C ARG A 27 -12.65 9.81 10.12
N ASP A 28 -11.65 10.59 10.53
CA ASP A 28 -11.81 11.82 11.30
C ASP A 28 -12.24 13.03 10.44
N GLY A 29 -12.48 12.81 9.14
CA GLY A 29 -12.89 13.84 8.20
C GLY A 29 -11.72 14.60 7.55
N GLN A 30 -10.47 14.29 7.91
CA GLN A 30 -9.33 14.90 7.22
C GLN A 30 -9.30 14.48 5.75
N ASN A 31 -9.00 15.44 4.89
CA ASN A 31 -8.94 15.26 3.46
C ASN A 31 -7.58 15.74 2.93
N VAL A 32 -6.68 14.79 2.77
CA VAL A 32 -5.25 15.02 2.52
C VAL A 32 -4.95 14.81 1.03
N PRO A 33 -4.35 15.78 0.31
CA PRO A 33 -3.87 15.56 -1.05
C PRO A 33 -2.83 14.44 -1.10
N CYS A 34 -2.86 13.60 -2.14
CA CYS A 34 -1.90 12.51 -2.29
C CYS A 34 -1.48 12.25 -3.73
N ILE A 35 -0.35 11.56 -3.90
CA ILE A 35 0.13 11.05 -5.19
C ILE A 35 0.14 9.52 -5.14
N ILE A 36 -0.49 8.89 -6.13
CA ILE A 36 -0.46 7.45 -6.35
C ILE A 36 0.67 7.15 -7.31
N HIS A 37 1.64 6.36 -6.84
CA HIS A 37 2.91 6.05 -7.52
C HIS A 37 2.87 4.74 -8.31
N ASP A 38 2.04 3.80 -7.87
CA ASP A 38 1.81 2.55 -8.57
C ASP A 38 0.38 2.07 -8.33
N LEU A 39 -0.18 1.35 -9.31
CA LEU A 39 -1.52 0.80 -9.23
C LEU A 39 -1.55 -0.58 -9.87
N SER A 40 -2.12 -1.58 -9.18
CA SER A 40 -2.37 -2.88 -9.80
C SER A 40 -3.57 -2.82 -10.76
N GLU A 41 -3.41 -3.40 -11.94
CA GLU A 41 -4.34 -3.30 -13.08
C GLU A 41 -5.75 -3.83 -12.77
N ASN A 42 -5.88 -4.82 -11.87
CA ASN A 42 -7.15 -5.40 -11.46
C ASN A 42 -7.91 -4.55 -10.41
N GLY A 43 -8.06 -3.27 -10.71
CA GLY A 43 -8.71 -2.28 -9.87
C GLY A 43 -10.19 -2.53 -9.52
N LYS A 44 -10.80 -3.60 -10.05
CA LYS A 44 -12.20 -3.95 -9.82
C LYS A 44 -12.41 -4.97 -8.68
N GLU A 45 -11.36 -5.67 -8.24
CA GLU A 45 -11.49 -6.67 -7.16
C GLU A 45 -10.80 -6.22 -5.85
N LYS A 46 -11.30 -6.79 -4.73
CA LYS A 46 -10.69 -6.68 -3.41
C LYS A 46 -9.21 -7.07 -3.49
N GLY A 47 -8.31 -6.10 -3.42
CA GLY A 47 -6.87 -6.38 -3.45
C GLY A 47 -6.02 -5.45 -4.33
N CYS A 48 -6.55 -4.31 -4.77
CA CYS A 48 -5.76 -3.33 -5.50
C CYS A 48 -4.58 -2.83 -4.65
N GLY A 49 -3.37 -3.24 -5.03
CA GLY A 49 -2.14 -2.81 -4.39
C GLY A 49 -1.70 -1.48 -4.99
N MET A 50 -1.39 -0.51 -4.12
CA MET A 50 -0.87 0.78 -4.54
C MET A 50 0.14 1.35 -3.53
N ARG A 51 1.02 2.22 -4.01
CA ARG A 51 1.85 3.09 -3.20
C ARG A 51 1.30 4.51 -3.24
N VAL A 52 1.05 5.08 -2.07
CA VAL A 52 0.46 6.42 -1.92
C VAL A 52 1.39 7.28 -1.09
N GLU A 53 1.66 8.48 -1.57
CA GLU A 53 2.37 9.53 -0.84
C GLU A 53 1.37 10.59 -0.39
N LEU A 54 1.32 10.86 0.92
CA LEU A 54 0.46 11.88 1.50
C LEU A 54 1.20 13.22 1.54
N ILE A 55 0.65 14.23 0.86
CA ILE A 55 1.32 15.53 0.71
C ILE A 55 0.98 16.43 1.90
N GLY A 56 2.02 16.88 2.60
CA GLY A 56 1.89 17.81 3.73
C GLY A 56 1.30 17.21 5.00
N HIS A 57 0.99 15.90 5.03
CA HIS A 57 0.53 15.22 6.24
C HIS A 57 1.69 15.01 7.21
N ARG A 58 1.54 15.49 8.44
CA ARG A 58 2.56 15.37 9.50
C ARG A 58 2.12 14.50 10.68
N GLY A 59 0.89 13.96 10.62
CA GLY A 59 0.31 13.16 11.70
C GLY A 59 0.56 11.66 11.54
N ARG A 60 0.06 10.88 12.50
CA ARG A 60 -0.02 9.43 12.36
C ARG A 60 -0.88 9.08 11.15
N VAL A 61 -0.43 8.15 10.32
CA VAL A 61 -1.23 7.63 9.21
C VAL A 61 -2.23 6.62 9.78
N PRO A 62 -3.53 6.73 9.47
CA PRO A 62 -4.51 5.74 9.93
C PRO A 62 -4.23 4.34 9.37
N GLU A 63 -4.62 3.30 10.13
CA GLU A 63 -4.53 1.89 9.69
C GLU A 63 -5.37 1.60 8.44
N GLU A 64 -6.40 2.40 8.21
CA GLU A 64 -7.26 2.33 7.03
C GLU A 64 -7.80 3.72 6.68
N PHE A 65 -7.80 4.05 5.39
CA PHE A 65 -8.44 5.24 4.84
C PHE A 65 -8.92 4.99 3.41
N VAL A 66 -9.66 5.94 2.82
CA VAL A 66 -10.12 5.84 1.42
C VAL A 66 -9.27 6.75 0.54
N VAL A 67 -8.84 6.24 -0.61
CA VAL A 67 -8.18 7.05 -1.64
C VAL A 67 -9.17 7.29 -2.77
N HIS A 68 -9.45 8.57 -3.03
CA HIS A 68 -10.17 9.02 -4.21
C HIS A 68 -9.16 9.35 -5.31
N ILE A 69 -9.32 8.74 -6.50
CA ILE A 69 -8.52 8.99 -7.70
C ILE A 69 -9.45 9.62 -8.75
N PRO A 70 -9.54 10.96 -8.85
CA PRO A 70 -10.54 11.63 -9.68
C PRO A 70 -10.43 11.31 -11.16
N SER A 71 -9.21 11.17 -11.68
CA SER A 71 -8.96 10.88 -13.10
C SER A 71 -9.49 9.50 -13.54
N LEU A 72 -9.77 8.61 -12.59
CA LEU A 72 -10.32 7.29 -12.84
C LEU A 72 -11.76 7.15 -12.33
N ASP A 73 -12.33 8.20 -11.70
CA ASP A 73 -13.59 8.16 -10.96
C ASP A 73 -13.67 6.96 -9.99
N ARG A 74 -12.61 6.78 -9.20
CA ARG A 74 -12.45 5.58 -8.34
C ARG A 74 -12.18 5.92 -6.89
N MET A 75 -12.84 5.14 -6.03
CA MET A 75 -12.70 5.17 -4.57
C MET A 75 -12.17 3.82 -4.10
N ILE A 76 -11.02 3.82 -3.44
CA ILE A 76 -10.37 2.58 -3.02
C ILE A 76 -10.08 2.63 -1.52
N ARG A 77 -10.54 1.62 -0.78
CA ARG A 77 -10.16 1.42 0.61
C ARG A 77 -8.71 0.96 0.69
N TYR A 78 -7.87 1.76 1.32
CA TYR A 78 -6.44 1.54 1.46
C TYR A 78 -6.10 1.14 2.89
N ARG A 79 -5.29 0.08 3.01
CA ARG A 79 -4.72 -0.38 4.28
C ARG A 79 -3.19 -0.43 4.11
N PRO A 80 -2.44 0.52 4.67
CA PRO A 80 -1.00 0.50 4.59
C PRO A 80 -0.47 -0.80 5.21
N SER A 81 0.31 -1.59 4.46
CA SER A 81 0.77 -2.91 4.89
C SER A 81 2.15 -2.92 5.56
N TRP A 82 2.78 -1.75 5.74
CA TRP A 82 4.14 -1.63 6.25
C TRP A 82 4.25 -1.94 7.76
N GLU A 83 3.19 -1.70 8.54
CA GLU A 83 3.18 -2.04 9.98
C GLU A 83 3.00 -3.54 10.26
N ARG A 84 2.52 -4.35 9.30
CA ARG A 84 2.33 -5.80 9.54
C ARG A 84 3.63 -6.61 9.46
N ASN A 85 4.64 -6.12 8.76
CA ASN A 85 5.89 -6.87 8.56
C ASN A 85 6.93 -6.65 9.66
N LEU A 86 6.74 -5.69 10.57
CA LEU A 86 7.63 -5.48 11.71
C LEU A 86 7.41 -6.49 12.85
N SER A 87 6.32 -7.27 12.78
CA SER A 87 5.94 -8.26 13.80
C SER A 87 6.16 -9.72 13.38
N GLU A 88 6.56 -9.97 12.12
CA GLU A 88 6.73 -11.32 11.55
C GLU A 88 8.18 -11.68 11.19
N GLU A 89 9.18 -10.98 11.75
CA GLU A 89 10.58 -11.41 11.74
C GLU A 89 11.12 -11.61 13.15
N GLN A 90 10.80 -12.77 13.74
CA GLN A 90 11.79 -13.67 14.35
C GLN A 90 11.23 -15.10 14.31
N PRO A 91 11.51 -15.91 13.27
CA PRO A 91 11.50 -17.35 13.47
C PRO A 91 12.63 -17.67 14.44
N GLU A 92 12.25 -18.11 15.63
CA GLU A 92 13.12 -18.72 16.63
C GLU A 92 14.08 -19.68 15.93
N THR A 93 15.40 -19.47 16.09
CA THR A 93 16.41 -20.39 15.60
C THR A 93 16.29 -21.70 16.37
N ALA A 94 15.48 -22.62 15.85
CA ALA A 94 15.50 -24.02 16.20
C ALA A 94 16.69 -24.69 15.50
N ALA A 95 17.80 -24.88 16.22
CA ALA A 95 18.85 -25.86 15.94
C ALA A 95 19.85 -25.86 17.10
N THR A 96 20.39 -26.92 17.69
CA THR A 96 20.18 -28.37 17.69
C THR A 96 20.98 -28.83 18.92
N LYS A 97 20.40 -29.66 19.79
CA LYS A 97 21.09 -30.20 20.97
C LYS A 97 22.06 -31.31 20.52
N PRO A 98 23.30 -31.38 21.03
CA PRO A 98 24.17 -32.53 20.83
C PRO A 98 23.66 -33.77 21.59
#